data_AF-A0A931VU13-F1
#
_entry.id   AF-A0A931VU13-F1
#
_cell.length_a   1.000
_cell.length_b   1.000
_cell.length_c   1.000
_cell.angle_alpha   90.00
_cell.angle_beta   90.00
_cell.angle_gamma   90.00
#
_symmetry.space_group_name_H-M   'P 1'
#
loop_
_entity.id
_entity.type
_entity.pdbx_description
1 polymer ?
#
loop_
_entity_poly.entity_id
_entity_poly.type
_entity_poly.pdbx_seq_one_letter_code
_entity_poly.pdbx_strand_id
1 'polypeptide(L)'
;MEKSEKENIIIMWFLWQFYEMPKFLFSVWRGYILFILYYFSVPLLLRTLFSPWRRYNWIYPKVFDIKEFFNTFISNIFSRILGALCRIVLIMVGFVAQIFIFIT
;
A
#
# COMPACT_ATOMS: atom_id res chain seq x y z
N MET A 1 -30.78 19.12 2.66
CA MET A 1 -30.17 20.46 2.55
C MET A 1 -31.27 21.39 2.09
N GLU A 2 -32.01 21.91 3.07
CA GLU A 2 -33.20 22.73 2.88
C GLU A 2 -32.82 24.14 3.32
N LYS A 3 -32.30 24.93 2.38
CA LYS A 3 -32.08 26.37 2.55
C LYS A 3 -31.99 27.04 1.18
N SER A 4 -33.03 26.87 0.37
CA SER A 4 -33.17 27.57 -0.91
C SER A 4 -34.12 28.78 -0.78
N GLU A 5 -33.96 29.57 0.28
CA GLU A 5 -34.65 30.85 0.38
C GLU A 5 -33.68 31.96 -0.04
N LYS A 6 -33.76 32.30 -1.34
CA LYS A 6 -33.21 33.52 -1.97
C LYS A 6 -31.69 33.67 -1.93
N GLU A 7 -30.94 32.64 -2.29
CA GLU A 7 -29.51 32.81 -2.59
C GLU A 7 -29.32 33.30 -4.04
N ASN A 8 -28.54 34.37 -4.21
CA ASN A 8 -28.17 34.87 -5.54
C ASN A 8 -27.47 33.75 -6.32
N ILE A 9 -28.00 33.41 -7.49
CA ILE A 9 -27.51 32.32 -8.35
C ILE A 9 -26.01 32.44 -8.62
N ILE A 10 -25.50 33.67 -8.74
CA ILE A 10 -24.07 33.96 -8.93
C ILE A 10 -23.24 33.50 -7.72
N ILE A 11 -23.69 33.79 -6.49
CA ILE A 11 -23.00 33.39 -5.26
C ILE A 11 -23.00 31.87 -5.12
N MET A 12 -24.13 31.23 -5.40
CA MET A 12 -24.23 29.77 -5.36
C MET A 12 -23.35 29.12 -6.42
N TRP A 13 -23.26 29.69 -7.62
CA TRP A 13 -22.36 29.23 -8.66
C TRP A 13 -20.89 29.36 -8.23
N PHE A 14 -20.49 30.49 -7.61
CA PHE A 14 -19.14 30.67 -7.06
C PHE A 14 -18.83 29.68 -5.93
N LEU A 15 -19.75 29.48 -4.98
CA LEU A 15 -19.59 28.49 -3.91
C LEU A 15 -19.46 27.08 -4.47
N TRP A 16 -20.29 26.72 -5.45
CA TRP A 16 -20.22 25.42 -6.10
C TRP A 16 -18.87 25.23 -6.80
N GLN A 17 -18.45 26.21 -7.61
CA GLN A 17 -17.25 26.14 -8.44
C GLN A 17 -15.96 26.09 -7.60
N PHE A 18 -15.87 26.88 -6.52
CA PHE A 18 -14.63 27.05 -5.75
C PHE A 18 -14.59 26.25 -4.45
N TYR A 19 -15.73 25.76 -3.95
CA TYR A 19 -15.79 25.05 -2.68
C TYR A 19 -16.33 23.63 -2.84
N GLU A 20 -17.55 23.46 -3.37
CA GLU A 20 -18.19 22.15 -3.41
C GLU A 20 -17.55 21.20 -4.42
N MET A 21 -17.33 21.66 -5.65
CA MET A 21 -16.75 20.85 -6.72
C MET A 21 -15.31 20.43 -6.40
N PRO A 22 -14.39 21.33 -5.98
CA PRO A 22 -13.05 20.94 -5.60
C PRO A 22 -13.03 19.95 -4.42
N LYS A 23 -13.88 20.16 -3.41
CA LYS A 23 -14.01 19.24 -2.28
C LYS A 23 -14.48 17.85 -2.72
N PHE A 24 -15.41 17.78 -3.67
CA PHE A 24 -15.86 16.53 -4.26
C PHE A 24 -14.75 15.82 -5.04
N LEU A 25 -14.01 16.53 -5.90
CA LEU A 25 -12.84 16.03 -6.61
C LEU A 25 -11.80 15.42 -5.65
N PHE A 26 -11.45 16.14 -4.57
CA PHE A 26 -10.54 15.63 -3.55
C PHE A 26 -11.04 14.35 -2.88
N SER A 27 -12.35 14.26 -2.61
CA SER A 27 -12.97 13.05 -2.04
C SER A 27 -12.85 11.84 -2.97
N VAL A 28 -13.13 12.05 -4.25
CA VAL A 28 -13.02 11.01 -5.30
C VAL A 28 -11.57 10.55 -5.46
N TRP A 29 -10.63 11.49 -5.54
CA TRP A 29 -9.19 11.22 -5.61
C TRP A 29 -8.71 10.39 -4.41
N ARG A 30 -9.14 10.74 -3.20
CA ARG A 30 -8.84 9.96 -1.99
C ARG A 30 -9.39 8.54 -2.09
N GLY A 31 -10.58 8.36 -2.66
CA GLY A 31 -11.18 7.05 -2.92
C GLY A 31 -10.32 6.17 -3.82
N TYR A 32 -9.82 6.72 -4.93
CA TYR A 32 -8.93 6.01 -5.85
C TYR A 32 -7.59 5.62 -5.21
N ILE A 33 -6.99 6.53 -4.43
CA ILE A 33 -5.76 6.24 -3.69
C ILE A 33 -5.97 5.08 -2.72
N LEU A 34 -7.06 5.11 -1.94
CA LEU A 34 -7.41 4.04 -1.01
C LEU A 34 -7.68 2.73 -1.74
N PHE A 35 -8.39 2.77 -2.87
CA PHE A 35 -8.68 1.58 -3.67
C PHE A 35 -7.39 0.86 -4.09
N ILE A 36 -6.40 1.56 -4.63
CA ILE A 36 -5.11 0.95 -5.00
C ILE A 36 -4.40 0.35 -3.79
N LEU A 37 -4.34 1.10 -2.67
CA LEU A 37 -3.70 0.64 -1.45
C LEU A 37 -4.31 -0.68 -0.94
N TYR A 38 -5.64 -0.82 -1.02
CA TYR A 38 -6.34 -2.04 -0.63
C TYR A 38 -6.25 -3.15 -1.68
N TYR A 39 -6.39 -2.83 -2.97
CA TYR A 39 -6.33 -3.79 -4.07
C TYR A 39 -4.98 -4.52 -4.10
N PHE A 40 -3.89 -3.77 -3.99
CA PHE A 40 -2.55 -4.35 -3.89
C PHE A 40 -2.16 -4.74 -2.47
N SER A 41 -3.03 -4.54 -1.47
CA SER A 41 -2.74 -4.80 -0.05
C SER A 41 -1.41 -4.19 0.42
N VAL A 42 -1.00 -3.05 -0.14
CA VAL A 42 0.32 -2.41 0.07
C VAL A 42 0.68 -2.26 1.55
N PRO A 43 -0.23 -1.82 2.46
CA PRO A 43 0.09 -1.73 3.88
C PRO A 43 0.49 -3.06 4.51
N LEU A 44 -0.13 -4.16 4.08
CA LEU A 44 0.18 -5.51 4.55
C LEU A 44 1.52 -5.99 3.99
N LEU A 45 1.78 -5.73 2.70
CA LEU A 45 3.07 -6.08 2.08
C LEU A 45 4.24 -5.35 2.76
N LEU A 46 4.08 -4.06 3.06
CA LEU A 46 5.08 -3.29 3.79
C LEU A 46 5.34 -3.86 5.19
N ARG A 47 4.29 -4.23 5.93
CA ARG A 47 4.42 -4.86 7.27
C ARG A 47 5.06 -6.25 7.20
N THR A 48 4.87 -6.98 6.10
CA THR A 48 5.34 -8.37 5.94
C THR A 48 6.62 -8.49 5.12
N LEU A 49 7.26 -7.39 4.74
CA LEU A 49 8.48 -7.37 3.91
C LEU A 49 9.56 -8.32 4.43
N PHE A 50 9.87 -8.25 5.72
CA PHE A 50 10.88 -9.10 6.37
C PHE A 50 10.31 -10.33 7.07
N SER A 51 9.00 -10.59 6.89
CA SER A 51 8.39 -11.79 7.46
C SER A 51 8.90 -13.05 6.74
N PRO A 52 9.16 -14.14 7.49
CA PRO A 52 9.69 -15.37 6.91
C PRO A 52 8.74 -15.91 5.84
N TRP A 53 9.28 -16.21 4.67
CA TRP A 53 8.50 -16.72 3.55
C TRP A 53 7.96 -18.12 3.89
N ARG A 54 6.64 -18.26 3.79
CA ARG A 54 5.91 -19.53 3.96
C ARG A 54 6.25 -20.29 5.26
N ARG A 55 6.69 -19.57 6.30
CA ARG A 55 7.09 -20.14 7.61
C ARG A 55 8.19 -21.21 7.51
N TYR A 56 9.02 -21.20 6.46
CA TYR A 56 10.24 -22.00 6.42
C TYR A 56 11.25 -21.42 7.41
N ASN A 57 11.18 -21.89 8.65
CA ASN A 57 12.22 -21.69 9.65
C ASN A 57 12.91 -23.03 9.83
N TRP A 58 14.11 -23.16 9.28
CA TRP A 58 14.97 -24.29 9.62
C TRP A 58 15.31 -24.19 11.11
N ILE A 59 15.06 -25.27 11.84
CA ILE A 59 15.32 -25.34 13.28
C ILE A 59 16.84 -25.39 13.45
N TYR A 60 17.38 -24.49 14.28
CA TYR A 60 18.80 -24.51 14.59
C TYR A 60 19.19 -25.80 15.31
N PRO A 61 20.38 -26.35 15.03
CA PRO A 61 20.85 -27.55 15.72
C PRO A 61 20.95 -27.30 17.23
N LYS A 62 20.56 -28.31 18.03
CA LYS A 62 20.62 -28.25 19.51
C LYS A 62 22.03 -28.49 20.06
N VAL A 63 22.90 -29.05 19.23
CA VAL A 63 24.31 -29.33 19.55
C VAL A 63 25.17 -28.25 18.89
N PHE A 64 26.32 -27.93 19.50
CA PHE A 64 27.29 -26.95 18.99
C PHE A 64 27.95 -27.45 17.68
N ASP A 65 27.19 -27.47 16.58
CA ASP A 65 27.68 -27.72 15.23
C ASP A 65 27.66 -26.40 14.44
N ILE A 66 28.84 -25.81 14.31
CA ILE A 66 29.05 -24.52 13.64
C ILE A 66 28.72 -24.64 12.14
N LYS A 67 28.98 -25.78 11.50
CA LYS A 67 28.68 -25.95 10.06
C LYS A 67 27.18 -25.96 9.82
N GLU A 68 26.45 -26.74 10.61
CA GLU A 68 25.01 -26.86 10.46
C GLU A 68 24.28 -25.56 10.88
N PHE A 69 24.82 -24.83 11.86
CA PHE A 69 24.36 -23.49 12.23
C PHE A 69 24.48 -22.48 11.07
N PHE A 70 25.64 -22.41 10.40
CA PHE A 70 25.82 -21.50 9.26
C PHE A 70 24.93 -21.88 8.08
N ASN A 71 24.76 -23.18 7.83
CA ASN A 71 23.90 -23.64 6.74
C ASN A 71 22.42 -23.26 6.96
N THR A 72 21.91 -23.46 8.18
CA THR A 72 20.53 -23.06 8.55
C THR A 72 20.35 -21.54 8.55
N PHE A 73 21.34 -20.78 9.01
CA PHE A 73 21.33 -19.31 8.98
C PHE A 73 21.24 -18.77 7.54
N ILE A 74 22.13 -19.25 6.66
CA ILE A 74 22.15 -18.85 5.24
C ILE A 74 20.82 -19.21 4.58
N SER A 75 20.33 -20.43 4.78
CA SER A 75 19.05 -20.89 4.22
C SER A 75 17.85 -20.05 4.67
N ASN A 76 17.81 -19.68 5.96
CA ASN A 76 16.76 -18.82 6.50
C ASN A 76 16.83 -17.39 5.94
N ILE A 77 18.03 -16.86 5.72
CA ILE A 77 18.23 -15.54 5.09
C ILE A 77 17.78 -15.57 3.63
N PHE A 78 18.19 -16.56 2.85
CA PHE A 78 17.76 -16.69 1.45
C PHE A 78 16.24 -16.77 1.33
N SER A 79 15.57 -17.54 2.20
CA SER A 79 14.12 -17.62 2.25
C SER A 79 13.46 -16.26 2.52
N ARG A 80 14.00 -15.47 3.46
CA ARG A 80 13.51 -14.11 3.75
C ARG A 80 13.76 -13.15 2.58
N ILE A 81 14.92 -13.21 1.93
CA ILE A 81 15.25 -12.37 0.78
C ILE A 81 14.32 -12.66 -0.40
N LEU A 82 14.11 -13.94 -0.75
CA LEU A 82 13.19 -14.32 -1.81
C LEU A 82 11.77 -13.82 -1.53
N GLY A 83 11.30 -13.97 -0.29
CA GLY A 83 10.01 -13.44 0.11
C GLY A 83 9.91 -11.92 0.07
N ALA A 84 10.98 -11.22 0.44
CA ALA A 84 11.07 -9.77 0.34
C ALA A 84 11.04 -9.31 -1.13
N LEU A 85 11.78 -9.98 -2.03
CA LEU A 85 11.82 -9.68 -3.45
C LEU A 85 10.44 -9.77 -4.10
N CYS A 86 9.70 -10.86 -3.88
CA CYS A 86 8.33 -11.00 -4.39
C CYS A 86 7.42 -9.87 -3.90
N ARG A 87 7.54 -9.46 -2.63
CA ARG A 87 6.75 -8.38 -2.05
C ARG A 87 7.15 -7.00 -2.60
N ILE A 88 8.44 -6.77 -2.85
CA ILE A 88 8.94 -5.55 -3.48
C ILE A 88 8.37 -5.39 -4.88
N VAL A 89 8.34 -6.46 -5.69
CA VAL A 89 7.74 -6.40 -7.04
C VAL A 89 6.27 -5.97 -6.98
N LEU A 90 5.49 -6.55 -6.06
CA LEU A 90 4.08 -6.17 -5.87
C LEU A 90 3.92 -4.72 -5.41
N ILE A 91 4.77 -4.25 -4.49
CA ILE A 91 4.79 -2.83 -4.05
C ILE A 91 5.13 -1.91 -5.24
N MET A 92 6.11 -2.28 -6.07
CA MET A 92 6.50 -1.50 -7.25
C MET A 92 5.35 -1.40 -8.26
N VAL A 93 4.64 -2.49 -8.53
CA VAL A 93 3.46 -2.47 -9.42
C VAL A 93 2.36 -1.58 -8.83
N GLY A 94 2.10 -1.69 -7.53
CA GLY A 94 1.14 -0.81 -6.84
C GLY A 94 1.53 0.67 -6.92
N PHE A 95 2.83 0.98 -6.82
CA PHE A 95 3.34 2.34 -6.95
C PHE A 95 3.19 2.89 -8.38
N VAL A 96 3.47 2.08 -9.40
CA VAL A 96 3.23 2.45 -10.80
C VAL A 96 1.75 2.73 -11.04
N ALA A 97 0.86 1.88 -10.53
CA ALA A 97 -0.59 2.11 -10.62
C ALA A 97 -1.01 3.43 -9.94
N GLN A 98 -0.37 3.77 -8.81
CA GLN A 98 -0.61 5.04 -8.11
C GLN A 98 -0.23 6.25 -8.97
N ILE A 99 0.90 6.17 -9.69
CA ILE A 99 1.37 7.22 -10.60
C ILE A 99 0.37 7.42 -11.75
N PHE A 100 -0.17 6.33 -12.32
CA PHE A 100 -1.19 6.42 -13.38
C PHE A 100 -2.43 7.20 -12.93
N ILE A 101 -2.91 6.96 -11.70
CA ILE A 101 -4.05 7.72 -11.15
C ILE A 101 -3.71 9.19 -10.90
N PHE A 102 -2.46 9.50 -10.55
CA PHE A 102 -2.04 10.89 -10.36
C PHE A 102 -1.94 11.68 -11.67
N ILE A 103 -1.60 10.99 -12.76
CA ILE A 103 -1.46 11.60 -14.09
C ILE A 103 -2.83 11.75 -14.79
N THR A 104 -3.79 10.87 -14.50
CA THR A 104 -5.12 10.82 -15.14
C THR A 104 -6.14 11.67 -14.39
#